data_AF-A0A2Z6RTM4-F1
#
_entry.id   AF-A0A2Z6RTM4-F1
#
_cell.length_a   1.000
_cell.length_b   1.000
_cell.length_c   1.000
_cell.angle_alpha   90.00
_cell.angle_beta   90.00
_cell.angle_gamma   90.00
#
_symmetry.space_group_name_H-M   'P 1'
#
loop_
_entity.id
_entity.type
_entity.pdbx_description
1 polymer ?
#
loop_
_entity_poly.entity_id
_entity_poly.type
_entity_poly.pdbx_seq_one_letter_code
_entity_poly.pdbx_strand_id
1 'polypeptide(L)'
;MSQLTADCLNEIFEYLANEKFTLHSCVLVNRLWCEVSVRILWRDVWNYSTLNFSTLVACLPIESKGILCENGIKITTPTSKLPIFNYASFCKVLSIGEVYNKLELLLANQEFVISRNLRMINLNITAQVIINLFIDQITTLKKLEISRYSQFLTWQKLDTSFIFFSKAKDCLKNLSELRCTSDLSPEFLFRLSQISNNISQLHINVENYISNGLTDLISAQKNLKYSNIAIYNNMKVDIISSLLNELPNTLTKLNLYGRDNNVSLLFISKLINLQELQLVLRYSEWFKNFEILQNIIFPQLQILKFVNACPKYELLIKFLENNGKNLKEIYFCEYSGYSDNSLNLAIANFCPKLRKLSIGFKNDELETLEIIFNSCQHLESIKIWCGRLYLNDKEALESVMKYSRNIHEILLDYRDEVHSRILPEELENIFASNMSQRSFSLVVISNINITKSLDKDDENMKIIEEHIKLGIIKRFKITSYDDVDFDPYL
;
A
#
# COMPACT_ATOMS: atom_id res chain seq x y z
N MET A 1 12.33 -32.55 -27.95
CA MET A 1 12.25 -31.87 -26.64
C MET A 1 10.80 -31.90 -26.20
N SER A 2 10.52 -32.31 -24.96
CA SER A 2 9.16 -32.23 -24.41
C SER A 2 8.74 -30.76 -24.33
N GLN A 3 7.64 -30.40 -25.00
CA GLN A 3 7.06 -29.06 -24.88
C GLN A 3 6.44 -28.90 -23.49
N LEU A 4 6.71 -27.77 -22.83
CA LEU A 4 6.05 -27.42 -21.57
C LEU A 4 4.54 -27.27 -21.82
N THR A 5 3.71 -27.74 -20.89
CA THR A 5 2.26 -27.57 -20.95
C THR A 5 1.87 -26.12 -20.71
N ALA A 6 0.63 -25.75 -21.06
CA ALA A 6 0.10 -24.42 -20.78
C ALA A 6 0.18 -24.06 -19.28
N ASP A 7 -0.10 -25.02 -18.40
CA ASP A 7 -0.07 -24.82 -16.95
C ASP A 7 1.35 -24.54 -16.46
N CYS A 8 2.35 -25.30 -16.93
CA CYS A 8 3.75 -25.03 -16.60
C CYS A 8 4.21 -23.65 -17.11
N LEU A 9 3.81 -23.27 -18.33
CA LEU A 9 4.13 -21.95 -18.88
C LEU A 9 3.44 -20.84 -18.10
N ASN A 10 2.21 -21.05 -17.65
CA ASN A 10 1.48 -20.08 -16.85
C ASN A 10 2.22 -19.81 -15.53
N GLU A 11 2.58 -20.86 -14.80
CA GLU A 11 3.37 -20.75 -13.55
C GLU A 11 4.70 -20.01 -13.77
N ILE A 12 5.40 -20.28 -14.88
CA ILE A 12 6.65 -19.58 -15.20
C ILE A 12 6.38 -18.10 -15.51
N PHE A 13 5.37 -17.80 -16.33
CA PHE A 13 5.09 -16.43 -16.75
C PHE A 13 4.45 -15.57 -15.67
N GLU A 14 3.88 -16.15 -14.61
CA GLU A 14 3.43 -15.40 -13.43
C GLU A 14 4.59 -14.65 -12.77
N TYR A 15 5.80 -15.19 -12.76
CA TYR A 15 6.99 -14.47 -12.27
C TYR A 15 7.34 -13.24 -13.13
N LEU A 16 6.85 -13.20 -14.37
CA LEU A 16 7.03 -12.09 -15.31
C LEU A 16 5.83 -11.13 -15.33
N ALA A 17 4.82 -11.33 -14.47
CA ALA A 17 3.58 -10.54 -14.49
C ALA A 17 3.80 -9.02 -14.45
N ASN A 18 4.85 -8.57 -13.75
CA ASN A 18 5.22 -7.15 -13.64
C ASN A 18 6.19 -6.70 -14.75
N GLU A 19 6.80 -7.64 -15.48
CA GLU A 19 7.73 -7.38 -16.57
C GLU A 19 7.03 -7.42 -17.93
N LYS A 20 6.22 -6.39 -18.20
CA LYS A 20 5.38 -6.33 -19.41
C LYS A 20 6.15 -6.50 -20.72
N PHE A 21 7.35 -5.91 -20.82
CA PHE A 21 8.19 -6.02 -22.02
C PHE A 21 8.63 -7.47 -22.28
N THR A 22 9.02 -8.18 -21.22
CA THR A 22 9.37 -9.60 -21.28
C THR A 22 8.16 -10.43 -21.70
N LEU A 23 6.99 -10.20 -21.08
CA LEU A 23 5.74 -10.88 -21.46
C LEU A 23 5.32 -10.61 -22.91
N HIS A 24 5.47 -9.38 -23.40
CA HIS A 24 5.21 -9.05 -24.81
C HIS A 24 6.13 -9.83 -25.76
N SER A 25 7.39 -10.03 -25.38
CA SER A 25 8.32 -10.85 -26.17
C SER A 25 7.86 -12.31 -26.21
N CYS A 26 7.32 -12.85 -25.10
CA CYS A 26 6.76 -14.20 -25.06
C CYS A 26 5.57 -14.39 -26.02
N VAL A 27 4.75 -13.34 -26.23
CA VAL A 27 3.62 -13.38 -27.17
C VAL A 27 4.05 -13.69 -28.60
N LEU A 28 5.28 -13.32 -28.98
CA LEU A 28 5.79 -13.46 -30.35
C LEU A 28 6.43 -14.83 -30.62
N VAL A 29 6.59 -15.69 -29.61
CA VAL A 29 7.36 -16.94 -29.74
C VAL A 29 6.61 -18.02 -30.52
N ASN A 30 5.41 -18.39 -30.07
CA ASN A 30 4.54 -19.34 -30.74
C ASN A 30 3.09 -19.20 -30.22
N ARG A 31 2.15 -19.94 -30.82
CA ARG A 31 0.73 -19.87 -30.46
C ARG A 31 0.46 -20.18 -28.98
N LEU A 32 1.10 -21.21 -28.42
CA LEU A 32 0.89 -21.60 -27.02
C LEU A 32 1.38 -20.51 -26.06
N TRP A 33 2.58 -19.98 -26.30
CA TRP A 33 3.13 -18.88 -25.50
C TRP A 33 2.29 -17.61 -25.62
N CYS A 34 1.84 -17.29 -26.83
CA CYS A 34 0.90 -16.21 -27.09
C CYS A 34 -0.38 -16.34 -26.25
N GLU A 35 -1.02 -17.51 -26.28
CA GLU A 35 -2.27 -17.77 -25.56
C GLU A 35 -2.12 -17.63 -24.03
N VAL A 36 -0.97 -18.01 -23.47
CA VAL A 36 -0.69 -17.87 -22.02
C VAL A 36 -0.31 -16.44 -21.66
N SER A 37 0.66 -15.85 -22.36
CA SER A 37 1.16 -14.50 -22.06
C SER A 37 0.10 -13.42 -22.23
N VAL A 38 -0.77 -13.53 -23.26
CA VAL A 38 -1.86 -12.56 -23.47
C VAL A 38 -2.84 -12.54 -22.29
N ARG A 39 -3.13 -13.69 -21.66
CA ARG A 39 -4.02 -13.74 -20.48
C ARG A 39 -3.45 -12.95 -19.31
N ILE A 40 -2.13 -13.01 -19.11
CA ILE A 40 -1.43 -12.30 -18.03
C ILE A 40 -1.37 -10.80 -18.35
N LEU A 41 -1.03 -10.42 -19.59
CA LEU A 41 -0.98 -9.02 -20.03
C LEU A 41 -2.34 -8.31 -19.91
N TRP A 42 -3.43 -9.03 -20.17
CA TRP A 42 -4.81 -8.52 -20.13
C TRP A 42 -5.54 -8.82 -18.81
N ARG A 43 -4.79 -9.08 -17.74
CA ARG A 43 -5.38 -9.41 -16.43
C ARG A 43 -5.81 -8.18 -15.64
N ASP A 44 -5.10 -7.07 -15.80
CA ASP A 44 -5.25 -5.89 -14.95
C ASP A 44 -5.39 -4.61 -15.79
N VAL A 45 -6.50 -3.91 -15.62
CA VAL A 45 -6.82 -2.68 -16.35
C VAL A 45 -5.82 -1.56 -16.07
N TRP A 46 -5.17 -1.54 -14.90
CA TRP A 46 -4.10 -0.59 -14.60
C TRP A 46 -2.92 -0.67 -15.57
N ASN A 47 -2.78 -1.81 -16.24
CA ASN A 47 -1.72 -2.02 -17.20
C ASN A 47 -2.07 -1.57 -18.62
N TYR A 48 -3.29 -1.09 -18.84
CA TYR A 48 -3.80 -0.80 -20.18
C TYR A 48 -3.38 0.57 -20.65
N SER A 49 -2.95 0.60 -21.91
CA SER A 49 -2.77 1.84 -22.67
C SER A 49 -4.06 2.22 -23.39
N THR A 50 -4.09 3.42 -23.98
CA THR A 50 -5.18 3.83 -24.88
C THR A 50 -5.40 2.84 -26.04
N LEU A 51 -4.34 2.20 -26.53
CA LEU A 51 -4.41 1.16 -27.58
C LEU A 51 -5.16 -0.09 -27.12
N ASN A 52 -5.01 -0.49 -25.85
CA ASN A 52 -5.78 -1.60 -25.29
C ASN A 52 -7.27 -1.26 -25.29
N PHE A 53 -7.65 -0.03 -24.90
CA PHE A 53 -9.04 0.42 -24.96
C PHE A 53 -9.57 0.51 -26.38
N SER A 54 -8.78 0.98 -27.35
CA SER A 54 -9.17 0.91 -28.78
C SER A 54 -9.39 -0.53 -29.26
N THR A 55 -8.62 -1.48 -28.74
CA THR A 55 -8.82 -2.91 -29.03
C THR A 55 -10.10 -3.43 -28.39
N LEU A 56 -10.43 -3.04 -27.16
CA LEU A 56 -11.70 -3.39 -26.51
C LEU A 56 -12.90 -2.82 -27.29
N VAL A 57 -12.80 -1.59 -27.79
CA VAL A 57 -13.82 -1.02 -28.69
C VAL A 57 -13.97 -1.85 -29.96
N ALA A 58 -12.87 -2.34 -30.53
CA ALA A 58 -12.93 -3.27 -31.67
C ALA A 58 -13.61 -4.61 -31.33
N CYS A 59 -13.52 -5.06 -30.07
CA CYS A 59 -14.17 -6.28 -29.55
C CYS A 59 -15.67 -6.11 -29.29
N LEU A 60 -16.22 -4.88 -29.34
CA LEU A 60 -17.62 -4.66 -28.99
C LEU A 60 -18.58 -5.39 -29.95
N PRO A 61 -19.70 -5.91 -29.41
CA PRO A 61 -20.83 -6.38 -30.22
C PRO A 61 -21.35 -5.29 -31.16
N ILE A 62 -22.04 -5.71 -32.22
CA ILE A 62 -22.57 -4.80 -33.26
C ILE A 62 -23.54 -3.79 -32.64
N GLU A 63 -24.38 -4.24 -31.71
CA GLU A 63 -25.36 -3.42 -31.00
C GLU A 63 -24.67 -2.33 -30.18
N SER A 64 -23.63 -2.69 -29.42
CA SER A 64 -22.84 -1.75 -28.62
C SER A 64 -22.05 -0.76 -29.48
N LYS A 65 -21.57 -1.18 -30.65
CA LYS A 65 -20.96 -0.27 -31.64
C LYS A 65 -22.00 0.69 -32.23
N GLY A 66 -23.23 0.23 -32.44
CA GLY A 66 -24.36 1.06 -32.84
C GLY A 66 -24.59 2.24 -31.90
N ILE A 67 -24.58 2.00 -30.58
CA ILE A 67 -24.73 3.04 -29.55
C ILE A 67 -23.66 4.14 -29.71
N LEU A 68 -22.40 3.76 -29.93
CA LEU A 68 -21.31 4.74 -30.12
C LEU A 68 -21.52 5.55 -31.41
N CYS A 69 -21.87 4.88 -32.52
CA CYS A 69 -22.10 5.53 -33.81
C CYS A 69 -23.30 6.49 -33.81
N GLU A 70 -24.41 6.10 -33.18
CA GLU A 70 -25.62 6.93 -33.05
C GLU A 70 -25.35 8.23 -32.26
N ASN A 71 -24.42 8.17 -31.31
CA ASN A 71 -23.98 9.34 -30.54
C ASN A 71 -22.81 10.10 -31.21
N GLY A 72 -22.46 9.75 -32.45
CA GLY A 72 -21.39 10.40 -33.21
C GLY A 72 -19.97 10.10 -32.71
N ILE A 73 -19.80 9.13 -31.81
CA ILE A 73 -18.52 8.78 -31.18
C ILE A 73 -17.73 7.89 -32.14
N LYS A 74 -16.59 8.39 -32.64
CA LYS A 74 -15.73 7.67 -33.58
C LYS A 74 -14.38 7.35 -32.94
N ILE A 75 -14.22 6.11 -32.50
CA ILE A 75 -12.95 5.62 -31.96
C ILE A 75 -12.22 4.81 -33.03
N THR A 76 -11.00 5.24 -33.36
CA THR A 76 -10.15 4.52 -34.33
C THR A 76 -9.75 3.18 -33.73
N THR A 77 -10.10 2.08 -34.40
CA THR A 77 -9.67 0.73 -34.01
C THR A 77 -8.32 0.40 -34.64
N PRO A 78 -7.43 -0.32 -33.93
CA PRO A 78 -6.10 -0.63 -34.45
C PRO A 78 -6.10 -1.64 -35.61
N THR A 79 -7.23 -2.31 -35.85
CA THR A 79 -7.41 -3.24 -36.97
C THR A 79 -8.87 -3.24 -37.43
N SER A 80 -9.08 -3.52 -38.72
CA SER A 80 -10.39 -3.80 -39.30
C SER A 80 -10.80 -5.27 -39.17
N LYS A 81 -9.86 -6.16 -38.80
CA LYS A 81 -10.11 -7.58 -38.58
C LYS A 81 -10.68 -7.82 -37.19
N LEU A 82 -11.47 -8.88 -37.06
CA LEU A 82 -11.99 -9.33 -35.77
C LEU A 82 -10.81 -9.65 -34.81
N PRO A 83 -10.88 -9.17 -33.55
CA PRO A 83 -9.90 -9.50 -32.53
C PRO A 83 -9.74 -11.02 -32.36
N ILE A 84 -8.50 -11.48 -32.25
CA ILE A 84 -8.15 -12.91 -32.16
C ILE A 84 -8.64 -13.53 -30.84
N PHE A 85 -8.60 -12.74 -29.76
CA PHE A 85 -8.94 -13.18 -28.42
C PHE A 85 -10.11 -12.38 -27.86
N ASN A 86 -10.84 -13.00 -26.93
CA ASN A 86 -11.77 -12.29 -26.07
C ASN A 86 -11.00 -11.61 -24.92
N TYR A 87 -10.35 -10.50 -25.24
CA TYR A 87 -9.48 -9.79 -24.31
C TYR A 87 -10.20 -9.36 -23.02
N ALA A 88 -11.46 -8.96 -23.10
CA ALA A 88 -12.26 -8.56 -21.93
C ALA A 88 -12.41 -9.70 -20.91
N SER A 89 -12.54 -10.95 -21.37
CA SER A 89 -12.70 -12.12 -20.50
C SER A 89 -11.46 -12.45 -19.65
N PHE A 90 -10.27 -11.95 -20.02
CA PHE A 90 -9.03 -12.18 -19.29
C PHE A 90 -8.88 -11.24 -18.08
N CYS A 91 -9.66 -10.15 -18.03
CA CYS A 91 -9.61 -9.18 -16.94
C CYS A 91 -10.02 -9.82 -15.60
N LYS A 92 -9.17 -9.67 -14.58
CA LYS A 92 -9.40 -10.07 -13.19
C LYS A 92 -9.36 -8.91 -12.21
N VAL A 93 -8.72 -7.80 -12.59
CA VAL A 93 -8.64 -6.55 -11.82
C VAL A 93 -9.25 -5.43 -12.64
N LEU A 94 -10.42 -4.95 -12.22
CA LEU A 94 -11.16 -3.89 -12.92
C LEU A 94 -11.19 -2.63 -12.06
N SER A 95 -10.58 -1.55 -12.56
CA SER A 95 -10.71 -0.21 -12.00
C SER A 95 -11.60 0.65 -12.87
N ILE A 96 -12.77 1.05 -12.35
CA ILE A 96 -13.71 1.91 -13.06
C ILE A 96 -13.10 3.29 -13.29
N GLY A 97 -12.43 3.85 -12.29
CA GLY A 97 -11.73 5.13 -12.43
C GLY A 97 -10.68 5.11 -13.56
N GLU A 98 -9.92 4.01 -13.67
CA GLU A 98 -8.90 3.88 -14.72
C GLU A 98 -9.50 3.70 -16.13
N VAL A 99 -10.64 3.01 -16.24
CA VAL A 99 -11.40 2.96 -17.52
C VAL A 99 -11.74 4.37 -17.98
N TYR A 100 -12.32 5.19 -17.08
CA TYR A 100 -12.64 6.57 -17.41
C TYR A 100 -11.41 7.40 -17.77
N ASN A 101 -10.32 7.29 -17.00
CA ASN A 101 -9.07 8.00 -17.25
C ASN A 101 -8.51 7.70 -18.66
N LYS A 102 -8.37 6.41 -19.01
CA LYS A 102 -7.80 6.01 -20.31
C LYS A 102 -8.72 6.34 -21.48
N LEU A 103 -10.04 6.26 -21.30
CA LEU A 103 -11.00 6.67 -22.32
C LEU A 103 -10.99 8.18 -22.51
N GLU A 104 -10.84 8.97 -21.46
CA GLU A 104 -10.72 10.42 -21.56
C GLU A 104 -9.49 10.81 -22.41
N LEU A 105 -8.35 10.17 -22.18
CA LEU A 105 -7.13 10.34 -22.98
C LEU A 105 -7.32 9.89 -24.44
N LEU A 106 -7.98 8.75 -24.65
CA LEU A 106 -8.24 8.21 -25.98
C LEU A 106 -9.11 9.15 -26.82
N LEU A 107 -10.17 9.70 -26.23
CA LEU A 107 -11.09 10.63 -26.89
C LEU A 107 -10.43 12.01 -27.10
N ALA A 108 -9.60 12.48 -26.17
CA ALA A 108 -8.87 13.75 -26.31
C ALA A 108 -7.98 13.78 -27.56
N ASN A 109 -7.35 12.65 -27.88
CA ASN A 109 -6.45 12.54 -29.02
C ASN A 109 -7.17 12.51 -30.38
N GLN A 110 -8.51 12.40 -30.38
CA GLN A 110 -9.30 12.23 -31.61
C GLN A 110 -10.06 13.51 -31.99
N GLU A 111 -10.22 14.48 -31.08
CA GLU A 111 -11.13 15.61 -31.27
C GLU A 111 -10.54 16.93 -30.76
N PHE A 112 -10.08 17.80 -31.68
CA PHE A 112 -9.55 19.13 -31.32
C PHE A 112 -10.64 20.20 -31.05
N VAL A 113 -11.93 19.93 -31.35
CA VAL A 113 -12.98 20.96 -31.38
C VAL A 113 -14.35 20.45 -30.89
N ILE A 114 -14.44 19.91 -29.67
CA ILE A 114 -15.74 19.59 -29.04
C ILE A 114 -15.89 20.35 -27.72
N SER A 115 -17.12 20.82 -27.42
CA SER A 115 -17.43 21.47 -26.15
C SER A 115 -17.20 20.51 -24.98
N ARG A 116 -16.77 21.04 -23.82
CA ARG A 116 -16.48 20.22 -22.62
C ARG A 116 -17.65 19.30 -22.23
N ASN A 117 -18.89 19.78 -22.36
CA ASN A 117 -20.09 19.03 -22.04
C ASN A 117 -20.30 17.81 -22.95
N LEU A 118 -20.10 17.98 -24.26
CA LEU A 118 -20.22 16.87 -25.22
C LEU A 118 -19.11 15.83 -25.01
N ARG A 119 -17.88 16.26 -24.71
CA ARG A 119 -16.78 15.34 -24.36
C ARG A 119 -17.12 14.48 -23.13
N MET A 120 -17.77 15.07 -22.12
CA MET A 120 -18.22 14.33 -20.94
C MET A 120 -19.32 13.32 -21.27
N ILE A 121 -20.28 13.67 -22.12
CA ILE A 121 -21.33 12.74 -22.57
C ILE A 121 -20.69 11.57 -23.32
N ASN A 122 -19.80 11.85 -24.28
CA ASN A 122 -19.09 10.84 -25.06
C ASN A 122 -18.28 9.90 -24.17
N LEU A 123 -17.58 10.45 -23.16
CA LEU A 123 -16.83 9.67 -22.19
C LEU A 123 -17.74 8.73 -21.39
N ASN A 124 -18.86 9.23 -20.87
CA ASN A 124 -19.78 8.41 -20.08
C ASN A 124 -20.39 7.27 -20.90
N ILE A 125 -20.85 7.55 -22.12
CA ILE A 125 -21.41 6.53 -23.01
C ILE A 125 -20.35 5.48 -23.34
N THR A 126 -19.13 5.92 -23.69
CA THR A 126 -18.04 4.99 -24.03
C THR A 126 -17.64 4.14 -22.83
N ALA A 127 -17.51 4.74 -21.65
CA ALA A 127 -17.19 4.04 -20.41
C ALA A 127 -18.25 3.01 -20.06
N GLN A 128 -19.54 3.38 -20.14
CA GLN A 128 -20.65 2.46 -19.89
C GLN A 128 -20.59 1.25 -20.83
N VAL A 129 -20.40 1.48 -22.13
CA VAL A 129 -20.30 0.41 -23.12
C VAL A 129 -19.12 -0.54 -22.83
N ILE A 130 -17.96 0.00 -22.45
CA ILE A 130 -16.76 -0.80 -22.12
C ILE A 130 -16.91 -1.54 -20.79
N ILE A 131 -17.47 -0.91 -19.76
CA ILE A 131 -17.75 -1.56 -18.47
C ILE A 131 -18.74 -2.70 -18.70
N ASN A 132 -19.77 -2.51 -19.51
CA ASN A 132 -20.73 -3.56 -19.85
C ASN A 132 -20.07 -4.72 -20.59
N LEU A 133 -19.15 -4.45 -21.52
CA LEU A 133 -18.34 -5.50 -22.16
C LEU A 133 -17.58 -6.32 -21.10
N PHE A 134 -16.94 -5.68 -20.13
CA PHE A 134 -16.26 -6.39 -19.06
C PHE A 134 -17.22 -7.23 -18.21
N ILE A 135 -18.30 -6.64 -17.72
CA ILE A 135 -19.28 -7.35 -16.88
C ILE A 135 -19.93 -8.52 -17.63
N ASP A 136 -20.10 -8.40 -18.95
CA ASP A 136 -20.70 -9.43 -19.78
C ASP A 136 -19.75 -10.62 -20.07
N GLN A 137 -18.43 -10.35 -20.14
CA GLN A 137 -17.42 -11.31 -20.59
C GLN A 137 -16.57 -11.89 -19.45
N ILE A 138 -16.45 -11.19 -18.31
CA ILE A 138 -15.71 -11.66 -17.15
C ILE A 138 -16.53 -12.69 -16.39
N THR A 139 -15.99 -13.91 -16.30
CA THR A 139 -16.62 -15.00 -15.54
C THR A 139 -16.40 -14.90 -14.03
N THR A 140 -15.26 -14.34 -13.63
CA THR A 140 -14.84 -14.21 -12.23
C THR A 140 -13.90 -13.01 -12.08
N LEU A 141 -14.39 -11.95 -11.47
CA LEU A 141 -13.59 -10.78 -11.10
C LEU A 141 -12.98 -11.01 -9.71
N LYS A 142 -11.70 -10.68 -9.54
CA LYS A 142 -10.97 -10.82 -8.27
C LYS A 142 -10.91 -9.52 -7.49
N LYS A 143 -10.67 -8.42 -8.21
CA LYS A 143 -10.55 -7.09 -7.64
C LYS A 143 -11.42 -6.10 -8.40
N LEU A 144 -12.19 -5.32 -7.67
CA LEU A 144 -13.01 -4.23 -8.18
C LEU A 144 -12.58 -2.95 -7.49
N GLU A 145 -12.32 -1.92 -8.28
CA GLU A 145 -11.98 -0.60 -7.79
C GLU A 145 -12.95 0.45 -8.36
N ILE A 146 -13.59 1.18 -7.46
CA ILE A 146 -14.54 2.26 -7.76
C ILE A 146 -14.17 3.47 -6.90
N SER A 147 -13.07 4.10 -7.28
CA SER A 147 -12.48 5.27 -6.62
C SER A 147 -12.41 6.44 -7.60
N ARG A 148 -12.60 7.66 -7.09
CA ARG A 148 -12.35 8.86 -7.89
C ARG A 148 -10.84 9.02 -8.06
N TYR A 149 -10.43 9.38 -9.26
CA TYR A 149 -9.05 9.74 -9.55
C TYR A 149 -8.87 11.26 -9.41
N SER A 150 -7.86 11.69 -8.66
CA SER A 150 -7.56 13.11 -8.42
C SER A 150 -7.26 13.90 -9.70
N GLN A 151 -6.90 13.21 -10.79
CA GLN A 151 -6.60 13.80 -12.10
C GLN A 151 -7.84 14.05 -12.96
N PHE A 152 -9.05 13.66 -12.51
CA PHE A 152 -10.26 14.06 -13.22
C PHE A 152 -10.38 15.58 -13.19
N LEU A 153 -10.26 16.21 -14.36
CA LEU A 153 -10.54 17.63 -14.54
C LEU A 153 -12.01 17.98 -14.23
N THR A 154 -12.88 16.97 -13.99
CA THR A 154 -14.30 17.13 -13.70
C THR A 154 -14.76 16.17 -12.61
N TRP A 155 -15.42 16.69 -11.58
CA TRP A 155 -16.09 15.95 -10.52
C TRP A 155 -17.21 15.05 -11.09
N GLN A 156 -16.88 13.85 -11.57
CA GLN A 156 -17.88 12.93 -12.12
C GLN A 156 -18.21 11.81 -11.13
N LYS A 157 -19.51 11.51 -11.04
CA LYS A 157 -20.02 10.33 -10.36
C LYS A 157 -19.79 9.15 -11.30
N LEU A 158 -18.99 8.18 -10.85
CA LEU A 158 -18.75 6.95 -11.62
C LEU A 158 -20.06 6.19 -11.81
N ASP A 159 -20.29 5.69 -13.03
CA ASP A 159 -21.47 4.87 -13.30
C ASP A 159 -21.34 3.50 -12.60
N THR A 160 -22.26 3.25 -11.68
CA THR A 160 -22.40 1.99 -10.96
C THR A 160 -23.64 1.19 -11.39
N SER A 161 -24.32 1.62 -12.46
CA SER A 161 -25.53 0.97 -12.98
C SER A 161 -25.27 -0.46 -13.46
N PHE A 162 -24.01 -0.81 -13.72
CA PHE A 162 -23.65 -2.13 -14.20
C PHE A 162 -24.01 -3.27 -13.23
N ILE A 163 -24.21 -2.96 -11.96
CA ILE A 163 -24.65 -3.93 -10.95
C ILE A 163 -26.04 -4.53 -11.26
N PHE A 164 -26.85 -3.83 -12.06
CA PHE A 164 -28.18 -4.27 -12.45
C PHE A 164 -28.18 -5.18 -13.69
N PHE A 165 -27.03 -5.37 -14.36
CA PHE A 165 -26.94 -6.36 -15.44
C PHE A 165 -27.02 -7.77 -14.88
N SER A 166 -27.75 -8.64 -15.58
CA SER A 166 -27.98 -10.03 -15.16
C SER A 166 -26.67 -10.80 -14.91
N LYS A 167 -25.64 -10.57 -15.73
CA LYS A 167 -24.32 -11.20 -15.59
C LYS A 167 -23.43 -10.61 -14.50
N ALA A 168 -23.76 -9.44 -13.93
CA ALA A 168 -22.99 -8.85 -12.84
C ALA A 168 -22.91 -9.79 -11.63
N LYS A 169 -23.99 -10.53 -11.36
CA LYS A 169 -24.01 -11.54 -10.29
C LYS A 169 -22.93 -12.61 -10.47
N ASP A 170 -22.78 -13.13 -11.69
CA ASP A 170 -21.79 -14.16 -11.97
C ASP A 170 -20.36 -13.64 -11.95
N CYS A 171 -20.14 -12.46 -12.53
CA CYS A 171 -18.86 -11.79 -12.57
C CYS A 171 -18.35 -11.47 -11.15
N LEU A 172 -19.22 -10.94 -10.28
CA LEU A 172 -18.84 -10.37 -8.98
C LEU A 172 -18.90 -11.35 -7.80
N LYS A 173 -19.60 -12.50 -7.91
CA LYS A 173 -19.80 -13.43 -6.76
C LYS A 173 -18.53 -13.86 -6.03
N ASN A 174 -17.39 -13.89 -6.71
CA ASN A 174 -16.10 -14.36 -6.21
C ASN A 174 -15.09 -13.22 -5.96
N LEU A 175 -15.60 -11.99 -5.78
CA LEU A 175 -14.79 -10.82 -5.49
C LEU A 175 -14.02 -11.00 -4.17
N SER A 176 -12.70 -10.89 -4.23
CA SER A 176 -11.81 -11.06 -3.07
C SER A 176 -11.31 -9.73 -2.50
N GLU A 177 -11.26 -8.69 -3.33
CA GLU A 177 -10.80 -7.35 -2.96
C GLU A 177 -11.75 -6.29 -3.53
N LEU A 178 -12.15 -5.34 -2.69
CA LEU A 178 -12.88 -4.15 -3.09
C LEU A 178 -12.13 -2.90 -2.63
N ARG A 179 -11.98 -1.95 -3.55
CA ARG A 179 -11.54 -0.58 -3.26
C ARG A 179 -12.63 0.39 -3.68
N CYS A 180 -13.08 1.24 -2.77
CA CYS A 180 -14.18 2.16 -3.06
C CYS A 180 -14.08 3.48 -2.29
N THR A 181 -14.74 4.51 -2.79
CA THR A 181 -15.03 5.71 -1.99
C THR A 181 -16.27 5.49 -1.11
N SER A 182 -16.37 6.24 -0.02
CA SER A 182 -17.51 6.12 0.89
C SER A 182 -18.83 6.67 0.35
N ASP A 183 -18.79 7.49 -0.70
CA ASP A 183 -19.93 8.21 -1.25
C ASP A 183 -20.59 7.52 -2.46
N LEU A 184 -20.31 6.23 -2.67
CA LEU A 184 -20.96 5.42 -3.69
C LEU A 184 -22.46 5.26 -3.43
N SER A 185 -23.21 4.94 -4.50
CA SER A 185 -24.66 4.73 -4.43
C SER A 185 -25.03 3.68 -3.36
N PRO A 186 -25.92 4.00 -2.39
CA PRO A 186 -26.39 3.03 -1.40
C PRO A 186 -26.98 1.77 -2.05
N GLU A 187 -27.73 1.93 -3.14
CA GLU A 187 -28.34 0.80 -3.85
C GLU A 187 -27.29 -0.11 -4.48
N PHE A 188 -26.21 0.46 -5.03
CA PHE A 188 -25.10 -0.31 -5.56
C PHE A 188 -24.43 -1.16 -4.47
N LEU A 189 -24.09 -0.53 -3.34
CA LEU A 189 -23.41 -1.20 -2.24
C LEU A 189 -24.29 -2.28 -1.60
N PHE A 190 -25.58 -2.00 -1.43
CA PHE A 190 -26.55 -2.98 -0.96
C PHE A 190 -26.65 -4.19 -1.91
N ARG A 191 -26.76 -3.97 -3.22
CA ARG A 191 -26.76 -5.07 -4.21
C ARG A 191 -25.45 -5.86 -4.18
N LEU A 192 -24.32 -5.17 -4.10
CA LEU A 192 -23.01 -5.80 -4.02
C LEU A 192 -22.89 -6.67 -2.77
N SER A 193 -23.44 -6.24 -1.62
CA SER A 193 -23.45 -7.05 -0.39
C SER A 193 -24.20 -8.36 -0.53
N GLN A 194 -25.26 -8.38 -1.35
CA GLN A 194 -26.02 -9.60 -1.65
C GLN A 194 -25.30 -10.54 -2.62
N ILE A 195 -24.44 -10.01 -3.50
CA ILE A 195 -23.73 -10.78 -4.52
C ILE A 195 -22.39 -11.29 -3.98
N SER A 196 -21.64 -10.43 -3.30
CA SER A 196 -20.26 -10.64 -2.86
C SER A 196 -20.20 -10.66 -1.34
N ASN A 197 -20.14 -11.86 -0.76
CA ASN A 197 -20.10 -12.07 0.70
C ASN A 197 -18.79 -12.70 1.21
N ASN A 198 -17.77 -12.77 0.33
CA ASN A 198 -16.45 -13.35 0.62
C ASN A 198 -15.30 -12.37 0.31
N ILE A 199 -15.56 -11.06 0.35
CA ILE A 199 -14.50 -10.05 0.23
C ILE A 199 -13.57 -10.21 1.43
N SER A 200 -12.28 -10.36 1.15
CA SER A 200 -11.23 -10.57 2.15
C SER A 200 -10.41 -9.31 2.44
N GLN A 201 -10.37 -8.39 1.46
CA GLN A 201 -9.64 -7.13 1.52
C GLN A 201 -10.56 -5.97 1.13
N LEU A 202 -10.65 -4.98 1.99
CA LEU A 202 -11.52 -3.82 1.79
C LEU A 202 -10.73 -2.52 1.96
N HIS A 203 -10.71 -1.70 0.92
CA HIS A 203 -10.11 -0.37 0.92
C HIS A 203 -11.21 0.68 0.80
N ILE A 204 -11.30 1.60 1.77
CA ILE A 204 -12.31 2.66 1.79
C ILE A 204 -11.60 4.01 1.88
N ASN A 205 -11.82 4.85 0.88
CA ASN A 205 -11.45 6.27 0.94
C ASN A 205 -12.69 7.06 1.36
N VAL A 206 -12.65 7.61 2.56
CA VAL A 206 -13.77 8.36 3.15
C VAL A 206 -13.79 9.77 2.57
N GLU A 207 -14.82 10.03 1.77
CA GLU A 207 -15.12 11.29 1.11
C GLU A 207 -16.01 12.17 1.98
N ASN A 208 -16.70 13.16 1.40
CA ASN A 208 -17.61 14.07 2.14
C ASN A 208 -18.92 13.41 2.64
N TYR A 209 -19.21 12.17 2.23
CA TYR A 209 -20.42 11.45 2.55
C TYR A 209 -20.12 9.95 2.73
N ILE A 210 -20.78 9.31 3.70
CA ILE A 210 -20.71 7.86 3.92
C ILE A 210 -22.09 7.29 3.60
N SER A 211 -22.12 6.43 2.59
CA SER A 211 -23.31 5.73 2.15
C SER A 211 -23.69 4.65 3.15
N ASN A 212 -24.97 4.62 3.57
CA ASN A 212 -25.47 3.61 4.51
C ASN A 212 -25.29 2.18 3.96
N GLY A 213 -25.24 2.01 2.64
CA GLY A 213 -24.98 0.71 2.01
C GLY A 213 -23.59 0.14 2.30
N LEU A 214 -22.62 0.95 2.76
CA LEU A 214 -21.31 0.45 3.19
C LEU A 214 -21.41 -0.43 4.43
N THR A 215 -22.28 -0.07 5.37
CA THR A 215 -22.56 -0.88 6.55
C THR A 215 -23.12 -2.23 6.13
N ASP A 216 -24.11 -2.25 5.23
CA ASP A 216 -24.67 -3.49 4.68
C ASP A 216 -23.60 -4.35 4.01
N LEU A 217 -22.69 -3.70 3.26
CA LEU A 217 -21.59 -4.38 2.59
C LEU A 217 -20.63 -5.03 3.60
N ILE A 218 -20.15 -4.28 4.59
CA ILE A 218 -19.19 -4.77 5.59
C ILE A 218 -19.79 -5.94 6.37
N SER A 219 -21.03 -5.78 6.86
CA SER A 219 -21.69 -6.76 7.71
C SER A 219 -22.09 -8.03 6.97
N ALA A 220 -22.19 -7.99 5.64
CA ALA A 220 -22.41 -9.18 4.81
C ALA A 220 -21.13 -10.05 4.61
N GLN A 221 -19.94 -9.54 4.93
CA GLN A 221 -18.69 -10.25 4.65
C GLN A 221 -18.40 -11.34 5.69
N LYS A 222 -18.18 -12.57 5.22
CA LYS A 222 -17.88 -13.72 6.08
C LYS A 222 -16.40 -13.87 6.40
N ASN A 223 -15.54 -13.29 5.57
CA ASN A 223 -14.10 -13.58 5.54
C ASN A 223 -13.23 -12.31 5.44
N LEU A 224 -13.73 -11.16 5.90
CA LEU A 224 -12.98 -9.92 5.84
C LEU A 224 -11.79 -9.98 6.80
N LYS A 225 -10.57 -9.98 6.24
CA LYS A 225 -9.30 -10.15 6.99
C LYS A 225 -8.45 -8.89 7.01
N TYR A 226 -8.59 -8.03 6.01
CA TYR A 226 -7.84 -6.79 5.88
C TYR A 226 -8.78 -5.63 5.58
N SER A 227 -8.62 -4.54 6.34
CA SER A 227 -9.26 -3.26 6.03
C SER A 227 -8.24 -2.12 6.02
N ASN A 228 -8.34 -1.29 4.99
CA ASN A 228 -7.57 -0.07 4.80
C ASN A 228 -8.54 1.09 4.68
N ILE A 229 -8.58 1.97 5.67
CA ILE A 229 -9.55 3.07 5.74
C ILE A 229 -8.80 4.38 5.81
N ALA A 230 -9.04 5.26 4.83
CA ALA A 230 -8.42 6.57 4.76
C ALA A 230 -9.47 7.67 4.98
N ILE A 231 -9.23 8.54 5.96
CA ILE A 231 -10.15 9.61 6.40
C ILE A 231 -9.46 10.96 6.22
N TYR A 232 -9.77 11.64 5.11
CA TYR A 232 -9.13 12.90 4.74
C TYR A 232 -9.96 14.15 5.03
N ASN A 233 -11.29 14.06 4.93
CA ASN A 233 -12.17 15.22 4.99
C ASN A 233 -12.79 15.40 6.38
N ASN A 234 -13.04 16.66 6.76
CA ASN A 234 -13.76 17.00 7.99
C ASN A 234 -15.23 16.59 7.90
N MET A 235 -15.52 15.37 8.33
CA MET A 235 -16.87 14.82 8.42
C MET A 235 -17.33 14.76 9.87
N LYS A 236 -18.64 14.62 10.08
CA LYS A 236 -19.20 14.38 11.42
C LYS A 236 -18.64 13.10 12.00
N VAL A 237 -18.01 13.21 13.19
CA VAL A 237 -17.36 12.12 13.92
C VAL A 237 -18.30 10.93 14.14
N ASP A 238 -19.59 11.17 14.42
CA ASP A 238 -20.56 10.09 14.68
C ASP A 238 -20.76 9.18 13.45
N ILE A 239 -20.79 9.73 12.24
CA ILE A 239 -21.01 8.97 11.01
C ILE A 239 -19.80 8.06 10.72
N ILE A 240 -18.60 8.58 10.91
CA ILE A 240 -17.38 7.78 10.75
C ILE A 240 -17.31 6.70 11.83
N SER A 241 -17.68 7.04 13.06
CA SER A 241 -17.71 6.09 14.19
C SER A 241 -18.67 4.94 13.90
N SER A 242 -19.85 5.21 13.33
CA SER A 242 -20.79 4.17 12.89
C SER A 242 -20.14 3.22 11.88
N LEU A 243 -19.47 3.73 10.85
CA LEU A 243 -18.78 2.88 9.86
C LEU A 243 -17.70 1.99 10.49
N LEU A 244 -16.84 2.55 11.33
CA LEU A 244 -15.75 1.81 11.99
C LEU A 244 -16.29 0.75 12.98
N ASN A 245 -17.44 1.04 13.60
CA ASN A 245 -18.14 0.10 14.49
C ASN A 245 -18.75 -1.11 13.77
N GLU A 246 -18.82 -1.12 12.43
CA GLU A 246 -19.25 -2.29 11.66
C GLU A 246 -18.10 -3.26 11.32
N LEU A 247 -16.84 -2.84 11.51
CA LEU A 247 -15.69 -3.69 11.19
C LEU A 247 -15.74 -5.02 11.98
N PRO A 248 -15.63 -6.19 11.30
CA PRO A 248 -15.80 -7.47 11.96
C PRO A 248 -14.56 -7.88 12.75
N ASN A 249 -14.76 -8.69 13.78
CA ASN A 249 -13.67 -9.25 14.57
C ASN A 249 -12.82 -10.30 13.81
N THR A 250 -13.21 -10.67 12.58
CA THR A 250 -12.41 -11.52 11.67
C THR A 250 -11.16 -10.80 11.12
N LEU A 251 -11.07 -9.47 11.31
CA LEU A 251 -9.92 -8.69 10.87
C LEU A 251 -8.63 -9.13 11.55
N THR A 252 -7.64 -9.41 10.71
CA THR A 252 -6.26 -9.71 11.08
C THR A 252 -5.33 -8.53 10.81
N LYS A 253 -5.70 -7.62 9.91
CA LYS A 253 -4.94 -6.42 9.59
C LYS A 253 -5.86 -5.21 9.48
N LEU A 254 -5.48 -4.13 10.15
CA LEU A 254 -6.15 -2.83 10.05
C LEU A 254 -5.12 -1.74 9.77
N ASN A 255 -5.34 -1.01 8.67
CA ASN A 255 -4.66 0.24 8.39
C ASN A 255 -5.70 1.37 8.47
N LEU A 256 -5.43 2.37 9.31
CA LEU A 256 -6.26 3.55 9.46
C LEU A 256 -5.43 4.81 9.22
N TYR A 257 -5.84 5.63 8.26
CA TYR A 257 -5.23 6.91 7.95
C TYR A 257 -6.20 8.01 8.35
N GLY A 258 -5.71 9.01 9.07
CA GLY A 258 -6.54 10.05 9.64
C GLY A 258 -5.87 11.41 9.61
N ARG A 259 -6.49 12.37 8.89
CA ARG A 259 -5.95 13.73 8.76
C ARG A 259 -6.50 14.67 9.83
N ASP A 260 -7.77 15.05 9.75
CA ASP A 260 -8.29 16.21 10.50
C ASP A 260 -9.46 15.87 11.46
N ASN A 261 -10.02 14.65 11.41
CA ASN A 261 -11.08 14.22 12.35
C ASN A 261 -10.50 13.65 13.64
N ASN A 262 -11.24 13.72 14.76
CA ASN A 262 -10.88 13.01 16.00
C ASN A 262 -11.92 11.94 16.31
N VAL A 263 -11.88 10.83 15.58
CA VAL A 263 -12.77 9.69 15.83
C VAL A 263 -12.17 8.82 16.92
N SER A 264 -13.02 8.38 17.86
CA SER A 264 -12.58 7.50 18.94
C SER A 264 -12.09 6.17 18.38
N LEU A 265 -10.88 5.76 18.77
CA LEU A 265 -10.27 4.49 18.36
C LEU A 265 -10.85 3.29 19.12
N LEU A 266 -11.85 3.48 20.00
CA LEU A 266 -12.40 2.41 20.86
C LEU A 266 -13.00 1.23 20.08
N PHE A 267 -13.41 1.42 18.82
CA PHE A 267 -13.87 0.34 17.96
C PHE A 267 -12.80 -0.75 17.77
N ILE A 268 -11.51 -0.43 17.93
CA ILE A 268 -10.40 -1.39 17.82
C ILE A 268 -10.49 -2.46 18.92
N SER A 269 -11.10 -2.15 20.07
CA SER A 269 -11.20 -3.09 21.20
C SER A 269 -11.91 -4.40 20.87
N LYS A 270 -12.82 -4.42 19.89
CA LYS A 270 -13.53 -5.63 19.43
C LYS A 270 -12.69 -6.51 18.48
N LEU A 271 -11.59 -5.97 17.94
CA LEU A 271 -10.78 -6.61 16.89
C LEU A 271 -9.70 -7.53 17.50
N ILE A 272 -10.11 -8.46 18.35
CA ILE A 272 -9.22 -9.32 19.15
C ILE A 272 -8.31 -10.26 18.31
N ASN A 273 -8.64 -10.47 17.03
CA ASN A 273 -7.84 -11.31 16.12
C ASN A 273 -6.79 -10.50 15.33
N LEU A 274 -6.60 -9.22 15.63
CA LEU A 274 -5.59 -8.39 14.96
C LEU A 274 -4.19 -8.96 15.13
N GLN A 275 -3.48 -9.04 14.00
CA GLN A 275 -2.07 -9.41 13.87
C GLN A 275 -1.23 -8.19 13.46
N GLU A 276 -1.80 -7.28 12.67
CA GLU A 276 -1.15 -6.03 12.26
C GLU A 276 -2.09 -4.83 12.49
N LEU A 277 -1.61 -3.85 13.24
CA LEU A 277 -2.28 -2.58 13.45
C LEU A 277 -1.38 -1.44 12.97
N GLN A 278 -1.82 -0.72 11.95
CA GLN A 278 -1.16 0.47 11.45
C GLN A 278 -2.08 1.68 11.55
N LEU A 279 -1.64 2.67 12.33
CA LEU A 279 -2.31 3.95 12.51
C LEU A 279 -1.41 5.06 11.97
N VAL A 280 -1.88 5.75 10.93
CA VAL A 280 -1.22 6.92 10.35
C VAL A 280 -2.09 8.14 10.62
N LEU A 281 -1.99 8.64 11.85
CA LEU A 281 -2.87 9.67 12.38
C LEU A 281 -2.07 10.96 12.57
N ARG A 282 -2.51 12.04 11.93
CA ARG A 282 -1.74 13.29 11.86
C ARG A 282 -1.55 13.97 13.23
N TYR A 283 -2.52 13.83 14.13
CA TYR A 283 -2.59 14.59 15.38
C TYR A 283 -2.79 13.66 16.60
N SER A 284 -2.32 14.08 17.77
CA SER A 284 -2.38 13.29 19.01
C SER A 284 -3.79 13.17 19.58
N GLU A 285 -4.69 14.07 19.18
CA GLU A 285 -6.10 14.12 19.56
C GLU A 285 -6.82 12.80 19.29
N TRP A 286 -6.45 12.07 18.23
CA TRP A 286 -6.95 10.74 17.90
C TRP A 286 -6.81 9.73 19.05
N PHE A 287 -5.83 9.93 19.93
CA PHE A 287 -5.53 9.03 21.05
C PHE A 287 -6.21 9.45 22.38
N LYS A 288 -7.17 10.39 22.36
CA LYS A 288 -7.83 10.89 23.57
C LYS A 288 -8.42 9.78 24.46
N ASN A 289 -8.95 8.70 23.89
CA ASN A 289 -9.52 7.57 24.63
C ASN A 289 -8.61 6.33 24.69
N PHE A 290 -7.31 6.50 24.43
CA PHE A 290 -6.38 5.37 24.43
C PHE A 290 -6.19 4.74 25.83
N GLU A 291 -6.59 5.45 26.90
CA GLU A 291 -6.62 4.96 28.28
C GLU A 291 -7.50 3.70 28.48
N ILE A 292 -8.45 3.45 27.59
CA ILE A 292 -9.24 2.22 27.58
C ILE A 292 -8.52 1.15 26.75
N LEU A 293 -8.02 1.52 25.57
CA LEU A 293 -7.34 0.60 24.64
C LEU A 293 -6.06 -0.02 25.23
N GLN A 294 -5.34 0.70 26.09
CA GLN A 294 -4.13 0.20 26.76
C GLN A 294 -4.35 -1.10 27.54
N ASN A 295 -5.59 -1.35 28.01
CA ASN A 295 -5.95 -2.51 28.82
C ASN A 295 -6.52 -3.67 28.01
N ILE A 296 -6.70 -3.50 26.70
CA ILE A 296 -7.24 -4.53 25.83
C ILE A 296 -6.11 -5.46 25.38
N ILE A 297 -6.38 -6.76 25.40
CA ILE A 297 -5.43 -7.80 25.01
C ILE A 297 -5.71 -8.24 23.58
N PHE A 298 -4.69 -8.11 22.73
CA PHE A 298 -4.64 -8.55 21.34
C PHE A 298 -3.67 -9.73 21.22
N PRO A 299 -4.12 -10.97 21.51
CA PRO A 299 -3.24 -12.12 21.69
C PRO A 299 -2.41 -12.47 20.45
N GLN A 300 -2.87 -12.10 19.25
CA GLN A 300 -2.21 -12.41 17.98
C GLN A 300 -1.40 -11.24 17.40
N LEU A 301 -1.34 -10.09 18.09
CA LEU A 301 -0.70 -8.89 17.57
C LEU A 301 0.80 -9.09 17.42
N GLN A 302 1.29 -8.86 16.20
CA GLN A 302 2.69 -9.06 15.81
C GLN A 302 3.31 -7.79 15.24
N ILE A 303 2.53 -6.92 14.61
CA ILE A 303 3.03 -5.70 13.96
C ILE A 303 2.24 -4.51 14.51
N LEU A 304 2.96 -3.54 15.07
CA LEU A 304 2.39 -2.31 15.60
C LEU A 304 3.08 -1.10 14.99
N LYS A 305 2.32 -0.27 14.27
CA LYS A 305 2.82 0.89 13.53
C LYS A 305 2.02 2.13 13.90
N PHE A 306 2.62 3.06 14.62
CA PHE A 306 2.08 4.42 14.83
C PHE A 306 3.01 5.39 14.11
N VAL A 307 2.61 5.82 12.91
CA VAL A 307 3.55 6.41 11.94
C VAL A 307 3.77 7.91 12.19
N ASN A 308 2.68 8.66 12.43
CA ASN A 308 2.74 10.12 12.62
C ASN A 308 2.66 10.49 14.10
N ALA A 309 1.45 10.55 14.67
CA ALA A 309 1.23 10.73 16.09
C ALA A 309 1.17 9.38 16.83
N CYS A 310 1.51 9.40 18.12
CA CYS A 310 1.43 8.27 19.03
C CYS A 310 0.60 8.64 20.28
N PRO A 311 0.06 7.66 21.03
CA PRO A 311 -0.46 7.90 22.38
C PRO A 311 0.63 8.44 23.31
N LYS A 312 0.23 8.99 24.47
CA LYS A 312 1.16 9.29 25.55
C LYS A 312 1.96 8.04 25.94
N TYR A 313 3.25 8.20 26.23
CA TYR A 313 4.15 7.07 26.46
C TYR A 313 3.72 6.22 27.66
N GLU A 314 3.14 6.80 28.72
CA GLU A 314 2.66 6.01 29.87
C GLU A 314 1.57 5.02 29.46
N LEU A 315 0.66 5.44 28.57
CA LEU A 315 -0.41 4.58 28.07
C LEU A 315 0.13 3.52 27.12
N LEU A 316 1.14 3.87 26.32
CA LEU A 316 1.77 2.95 25.39
C LEU A 316 2.61 1.90 26.12
N ILE A 317 3.32 2.27 27.20
CA ILE A 317 4.03 1.34 28.08
C ILE A 317 3.05 0.31 28.66
N LYS A 318 1.90 0.76 29.17
CA LYS A 318 0.86 -0.14 29.67
C LYS A 318 0.30 -1.06 28.58
N PHE A 319 0.13 -0.54 27.37
CA PHE A 319 -0.26 -1.35 26.22
C PHE A 319 0.78 -2.44 25.89
N LEU A 320 2.07 -2.10 25.92
CA LEU A 320 3.17 -3.04 25.66
C LEU A 320 3.31 -4.09 26.77
N GLU A 321 3.06 -3.74 28.03
CA GLU A 321 3.01 -4.72 29.13
C GLU A 321 2.00 -5.84 28.83
N ASN A 322 0.84 -5.48 28.27
CA ASN A 322 -0.23 -6.42 27.95
C ASN A 322 0.01 -7.18 26.61
N ASN A 323 0.60 -6.53 25.61
CA ASN A 323 0.60 -7.01 24.22
C ASN A 323 1.99 -7.24 23.60
N GLY A 324 3.06 -6.81 24.27
CA GLY A 324 4.42 -6.77 23.72
C GLY A 324 5.04 -8.15 23.46
N LYS A 325 4.64 -9.17 24.21
CA LYS A 325 5.27 -10.51 24.19
C LYS A 325 5.27 -11.19 22.82
N ASN A 326 4.30 -10.85 21.96
CA ASN A 326 4.16 -11.41 20.62
C ASN A 326 4.55 -10.45 19.49
N LEU A 327 4.87 -9.19 19.81
CA LEU A 327 5.32 -8.21 18.83
C LEU A 327 6.63 -8.63 18.18
N LYS A 328 6.65 -8.53 16.85
CA LYS A 328 7.78 -8.78 15.97
C LYS A 328 8.25 -7.51 15.30
N GLU A 329 7.35 -6.55 15.05
CA GLU A 329 7.71 -5.28 14.45
C GLU A 329 7.05 -4.11 15.17
N ILE A 330 7.85 -3.09 15.48
CA ILE A 330 7.41 -1.84 16.10
C ILE A 330 7.95 -0.66 15.29
N TYR A 331 7.04 0.26 14.96
CA TYR A 331 7.37 1.53 14.33
C TYR A 331 6.61 2.62 15.06
N PHE A 332 7.32 3.51 15.75
CA PHE A 332 6.68 4.60 16.49
C PHE A 332 7.20 5.96 16.04
N CYS A 333 6.26 6.86 15.76
CA CYS A 333 6.45 8.28 15.58
C CYS A 333 7.49 8.65 14.50
N GLU A 334 7.59 7.82 13.45
CA GLU A 334 8.53 7.97 12.33
C GLU A 334 8.53 9.36 11.70
N TYR A 335 7.43 10.09 11.72
CA TYR A 335 7.38 11.46 11.19
C TYR A 335 7.38 12.57 12.23
N SER A 336 6.86 12.35 13.43
CA SER A 336 6.84 13.39 14.46
C SER A 336 8.17 13.55 15.19
N GLY A 337 9.06 12.54 15.16
CA GLY A 337 10.32 12.58 15.89
C GLY A 337 10.14 12.47 17.42
N TYR A 338 8.96 12.12 17.90
CA TYR A 338 8.72 12.00 19.33
C TYR A 338 9.36 10.72 19.89
N SER A 339 10.40 10.86 20.73
CA SER A 339 11.08 9.76 21.42
C SER A 339 11.09 9.95 22.95
N ASP A 340 10.92 8.85 23.69
CA ASP A 340 10.94 8.78 25.14
C ASP A 340 11.74 7.55 25.64
N ASN A 341 12.69 7.79 26.53
CA ASN A 341 13.56 6.74 27.06
C ASN A 341 12.79 5.64 27.80
N SER A 342 11.73 6.00 28.54
CA SER A 342 10.96 5.05 29.34
C SER A 342 10.19 4.08 28.43
N LEU A 343 9.68 4.58 27.30
CA LEU A 343 9.08 3.75 26.27
C LEU A 343 10.10 2.79 25.65
N ASN A 344 11.30 3.27 25.34
CA ASN A 344 12.38 2.45 24.76
C ASN A 344 12.80 1.32 25.72
N LEU A 345 12.93 1.62 27.01
CA LEU A 345 13.17 0.60 28.05
C LEU A 345 12.01 -0.39 28.18
N ALA A 346 10.76 0.08 28.08
CA ALA A 346 9.60 -0.81 28.10
C ALA A 346 9.56 -1.76 26.89
N ILE A 347 9.99 -1.31 25.71
CA ILE A 347 10.15 -2.18 24.53
C ILE A 347 11.14 -3.30 24.84
N ALA A 348 12.31 -2.96 25.41
CA ALA A 348 13.31 -3.95 25.78
C ALA A 348 12.74 -5.00 26.76
N ASN A 349 11.97 -4.55 27.76
CA ASN A 349 11.41 -5.40 28.81
C ASN A 349 10.25 -6.29 28.32
N PHE A 350 9.37 -5.77 27.47
CA PHE A 350 8.11 -6.43 27.14
C PHE A 350 8.08 -7.07 25.76
N CYS A 351 9.05 -6.80 24.88
CA CYS A 351 9.05 -7.26 23.48
C CYS A 351 10.24 -8.19 23.13
N PRO A 352 10.39 -9.35 23.78
CA PRO A 352 11.55 -10.23 23.58
C PRO A 352 11.62 -10.91 22.19
N LYS A 353 10.51 -10.96 21.45
CA LYS A 353 10.42 -11.57 20.11
C LYS A 353 10.60 -10.57 18.97
N LEU A 354 10.99 -9.34 19.28
CA LEU A 354 11.11 -8.26 18.31
C LEU A 354 12.17 -8.58 17.26
N ARG A 355 11.83 -8.34 16.00
CA ARG A 355 12.66 -8.55 14.80
C ARG A 355 12.96 -7.26 14.06
N LYS A 356 12.00 -6.33 14.04
CA LYS A 356 12.18 -5.01 13.43
C LYS A 356 11.79 -3.90 14.39
N LEU A 357 12.63 -2.88 14.47
CA LEU A 357 12.43 -1.74 15.35
C LEU A 357 12.74 -0.43 14.61
N SER A 358 11.80 0.50 14.63
CA SER A 358 11.96 1.88 14.14
C SER A 358 11.50 2.86 15.21
N ILE A 359 12.48 3.48 15.89
CA ILE A 359 12.29 4.47 16.97
C ILE A 359 13.49 5.42 17.02
N GLY A 360 13.34 6.55 17.72
CA GLY A 360 14.45 7.46 18.02
C GLY A 360 15.12 7.16 19.35
N PHE A 361 16.41 7.43 19.43
CA PHE A 361 17.20 7.43 20.67
C PHE A 361 17.83 8.80 20.84
N LYS A 362 17.63 9.45 21.98
CA LYS A 362 18.29 10.71 22.28
C LYS A 362 19.80 10.51 22.48
N ASN A 363 20.56 11.59 22.41
CA ASN A 363 22.02 11.57 22.54
C ASN A 363 22.53 11.01 23.89
N ASP A 364 21.70 11.01 24.93
CA ASP A 364 21.98 10.44 26.25
C ASP A 364 21.41 9.03 26.46
N GLU A 365 20.80 8.42 25.44
CA GLU A 365 20.09 7.12 25.54
C GLU A 365 20.89 5.93 24.96
N LEU A 366 22.22 6.04 24.86
CA LEU A 366 23.08 4.97 24.32
C LEU A 366 23.01 3.68 25.15
N GLU A 367 22.93 3.79 26.48
CA GLU A 367 22.76 2.64 27.38
C GLU A 367 21.42 1.92 27.12
N THR A 368 20.36 2.66 26.80
CA THR A 368 19.05 2.09 26.46
C THR A 368 19.11 1.31 25.16
N LEU A 369 19.83 1.80 24.16
CA LEU A 369 20.07 1.08 22.91
C LEU A 369 20.81 -0.25 23.17
N GLU A 370 21.82 -0.25 24.04
CA GLU A 370 22.51 -1.47 24.48
C GLU A 370 21.55 -2.46 25.18
N ILE A 371 20.70 -1.98 26.08
CA ILE A 371 19.69 -2.80 26.78
C ILE A 371 18.72 -3.45 25.78
N ILE A 372 18.32 -2.74 24.72
CA ILE A 372 17.47 -3.28 23.66
C ILE A 372 18.18 -4.41 22.91
N PHE A 373 19.44 -4.25 22.50
CA PHE A 373 20.15 -5.33 21.80
C PHE A 373 20.32 -6.57 22.67
N ASN A 374 20.52 -6.39 23.98
CA ASN A 374 20.64 -7.51 24.92
C ASN A 374 19.32 -8.24 25.17
N SER A 375 18.20 -7.49 25.22
CA SER A 375 16.87 -8.03 25.53
C SER A 375 16.15 -8.58 24.28
N CYS A 376 16.22 -7.88 23.16
CA CYS A 376 15.59 -8.23 21.89
C CYS A 376 16.57 -9.03 21.00
N GLN A 377 16.97 -10.22 21.43
CA GLN A 377 18.03 -11.00 20.78
C GLN A 377 17.70 -11.46 19.35
N HIS A 378 16.43 -11.42 18.95
CA HIS A 378 15.97 -11.76 17.60
C HIS A 378 15.88 -10.56 16.66
N LEU A 379 16.41 -9.39 17.05
CA LEU A 379 16.38 -8.20 16.22
C LEU A 379 17.23 -8.41 14.96
N GLU A 380 16.57 -8.32 13.81
CA GLU A 380 17.08 -8.57 12.46
C GLU A 380 17.29 -7.24 11.70
N SER A 381 16.46 -6.24 12.00
CA SER A 381 16.47 -4.91 11.37
C SER A 381 16.24 -3.80 12.40
N ILE A 382 17.02 -2.73 12.30
CA ILE A 382 16.83 -1.53 13.11
C ILE A 382 16.93 -0.27 12.27
N LYS A 383 15.98 0.64 12.47
CA LYS A 383 16.01 2.01 11.98
C LYS A 383 16.25 2.95 13.17
N ILE A 384 17.35 3.68 13.12
CA ILE A 384 17.80 4.60 14.18
C ILE A 384 17.73 6.02 13.64
N TRP A 385 17.11 6.92 14.38
CA TRP A 385 17.08 8.35 14.05
C TRP A 385 18.40 9.01 14.43
N CYS A 386 18.98 9.76 13.50
CA CYS A 386 20.23 10.51 13.67
C CYS A 386 19.98 12.01 13.52
N GLY A 387 20.66 12.83 14.31
CA GLY A 387 20.57 14.28 14.21
C GLY A 387 20.89 14.98 15.53
N ARG A 388 20.68 16.29 15.60
CA ARG A 388 21.03 17.14 16.76
C ARG A 388 20.50 16.63 18.11
N LEU A 389 19.26 16.16 18.16
CA LEU A 389 18.60 15.71 19.39
C LEU A 389 18.72 14.19 19.64
N TYR A 390 19.28 13.47 18.68
CA TYR A 390 19.38 12.01 18.69
C TYR A 390 20.84 11.56 18.75
N LEU A 391 21.05 10.25 18.81
CA LEU A 391 22.39 9.68 18.61
C LEU A 391 22.99 10.18 17.30
N ASN A 392 24.30 10.42 17.30
CA ASN A 392 25.00 10.62 16.04
C ASN A 392 25.15 9.28 15.31
N ASP A 393 25.40 9.36 14.00
CA ASP A 393 25.52 8.19 13.12
C ASP A 393 26.68 7.26 13.52
N LYS A 394 27.79 7.82 14.02
CA LYS A 394 28.91 7.06 14.58
C LYS A 394 28.48 6.20 15.77
N GLU A 395 27.91 6.81 16.81
CA GLU A 395 27.44 6.12 18.02
C GLU A 395 26.42 5.03 17.69
N ALA A 396 25.49 5.32 16.77
CA ALA A 396 24.49 4.37 16.32
C ALA A 396 25.14 3.14 15.64
N LEU A 397 26.05 3.37 14.68
CA LEU A 397 26.74 2.29 13.96
C LEU A 397 27.65 1.49 14.90
N GLU A 398 28.46 2.14 15.73
CA GLU A 398 29.31 1.49 16.73
C GLU A 398 28.49 0.59 17.65
N SER A 399 27.36 1.09 18.15
CA SER A 399 26.48 0.32 19.03
C SER A 399 25.91 -0.91 18.33
N VAL A 400 25.48 -0.78 17.07
CA VAL A 400 25.01 -1.93 16.29
C VAL A 400 26.13 -2.95 16.09
N MET A 401 27.33 -2.53 15.67
CA MET A 401 28.44 -3.45 15.41
C MET A 401 28.94 -4.15 16.67
N LYS A 402 28.88 -3.47 17.83
CA LYS A 402 29.38 -3.98 19.10
C LYS A 402 28.38 -4.90 19.80
N TYR A 403 27.11 -4.53 19.84
CA TYR A 403 26.12 -5.17 20.72
C TYR A 403 25.11 -6.05 19.99
N SER A 404 24.87 -5.81 18.70
CA SER A 404 23.89 -6.61 17.96
C SER A 404 24.42 -8.01 17.64
N ARG A 405 23.52 -9.00 17.64
CA ARG A 405 23.86 -10.41 17.32
C ARG A 405 23.33 -10.86 15.96
N ASN A 406 22.14 -10.39 15.58
CA ASN A 406 21.38 -10.91 14.44
C ASN A 406 20.97 -9.84 13.42
N ILE A 407 21.39 -8.58 13.62
CA ILE A 407 21.06 -7.52 12.69
C ILE A 407 21.77 -7.76 11.35
N HIS A 408 21.00 -7.67 10.28
CA HIS A 408 21.49 -7.71 8.91
C HIS A 408 20.91 -6.57 8.05
N GLU A 409 20.12 -5.68 8.64
CA GLU A 409 19.59 -4.47 8.01
C GLU A 409 19.67 -3.30 8.99
N ILE A 410 20.40 -2.26 8.59
CA ILE A 410 20.62 -1.04 9.38
C ILE A 410 20.09 0.11 8.55
N LEU A 411 19.17 0.89 9.11
CA LEU A 411 18.69 2.12 8.50
C LEU A 411 19.10 3.30 9.39
N LEU A 412 19.91 4.19 8.84
CA LEU A 412 20.24 5.47 9.47
C LEU A 412 19.30 6.53 8.93
N ASP A 413 18.45 7.05 9.79
CA ASP A 413 17.43 8.02 9.44
C ASP A 413 17.78 9.42 9.93
N TYR A 414 18.35 10.23 9.06
CA TYR A 414 18.78 11.59 9.37
C TYR A 414 17.56 12.52 9.47
N ARG A 415 17.19 12.86 10.69
CA ARG A 415 16.05 13.75 11.02
C ARG A 415 16.41 15.22 10.91
N ASP A 416 17.65 15.53 11.26
CA ASP A 416 18.24 16.87 11.28
C ASP A 416 19.75 16.77 11.05
N GLU A 417 20.43 17.91 10.94
CA GLU A 417 21.89 17.95 10.89
C GLU A 417 22.52 17.30 12.13
N VAL A 418 23.44 16.36 11.90
CA VAL A 418 24.30 15.81 12.95
C VAL A 418 25.32 16.87 13.39
N HIS A 419 25.71 16.82 14.66
CA HIS A 419 26.69 17.76 15.21
C HIS A 419 28.03 17.68 14.45
N SER A 420 28.54 16.46 14.34
CA SER A 420 29.74 16.09 13.58
C SER A 420 29.39 14.94 12.65
N ARG A 421 29.85 15.05 11.41
CA ARG A 421 29.85 13.94 10.46
C ARG A 421 30.85 12.88 10.94
N ILE A 422 30.53 11.62 10.76
CA ILE A 422 31.48 10.52 10.93
C ILE A 422 32.69 10.69 9.99
N LEU A 423 33.89 10.64 10.57
CA LEU A 423 35.13 10.75 9.79
C LEU A 423 35.42 9.43 9.06
N PRO A 424 36.07 9.47 7.88
CA PRO A 424 36.43 8.25 7.13
C PRO A 424 37.22 7.23 7.96
N GLU A 425 38.20 7.69 8.75
CA GLU A 425 38.97 6.80 9.64
C GLU A 425 38.09 6.14 10.73
N GLU A 426 37.06 6.83 11.22
CA GLU A 426 36.13 6.27 12.20
C GLU A 426 35.22 5.23 11.55
N LEU A 427 34.70 5.51 10.36
CA LEU A 427 33.85 4.58 9.60
C LEU A 427 34.60 3.29 9.25
N GLU A 428 35.84 3.41 8.78
CA GLU A 428 36.71 2.28 8.48
C GLU A 428 36.92 1.41 9.73
N ASN A 429 37.24 2.05 10.87
CA ASN A 429 37.42 1.35 12.14
C ASN A 429 36.15 0.61 12.59
N ILE A 430 34.97 1.23 12.43
CA ILE A 430 33.69 0.62 12.77
C ILE A 430 33.44 -0.64 11.95
N PHE A 431 33.60 -0.57 10.63
CA PHE A 431 33.37 -1.73 9.77
C PHE A 431 34.43 -2.81 9.96
N ALA A 432 35.69 -2.45 10.19
CA ALA A 432 36.75 -3.39 10.55
C ALA A 432 36.49 -4.07 11.90
N SER A 433 35.86 -3.36 12.85
CA SER A 433 35.48 -3.87 14.16
C SER A 433 34.26 -4.79 14.16
N ASN A 434 33.66 -5.09 13.00
CA ASN A 434 32.48 -5.94 12.87
C ASN A 434 32.77 -7.37 13.36
N MET A 435 32.61 -7.58 14.67
CA MET A 435 32.87 -8.82 15.39
C MET A 435 31.97 -9.96 14.91
N SER A 436 30.84 -9.66 14.28
CA SER A 436 29.88 -10.66 13.82
C SER A 436 30.35 -11.40 12.56
N GLN A 437 31.29 -10.84 11.79
CA GLN A 437 31.66 -11.27 10.42
C GLN A 437 30.46 -11.46 9.48
N ARG A 438 29.29 -10.88 9.82
CA ARG A 438 28.08 -11.01 9.02
C ARG A 438 27.96 -9.80 8.13
N SER A 439 27.58 -10.10 6.90
CA SER A 439 27.27 -9.13 5.90
C SER A 439 25.90 -8.49 6.17
N PHE A 440 25.78 -7.17 6.09
CA PHE A 440 24.53 -6.44 6.36
C PHE A 440 24.12 -5.53 5.20
N SER A 441 22.86 -5.09 5.21
CA SER A 441 22.36 -4.03 4.33
C SER A 441 22.38 -2.71 5.08
N LEU A 442 22.87 -1.66 4.44
CA LEU A 442 22.91 -0.31 4.99
C LEU A 442 22.03 0.60 4.14
N VAL A 443 21.07 1.25 4.78
CA VAL A 443 20.20 2.24 4.14
C VAL A 443 20.41 3.58 4.82
N VAL A 444 20.71 4.60 4.02
CA VAL A 444 20.77 5.99 4.46
C VAL A 444 19.50 6.68 4.02
N ILE A 445 18.72 7.16 4.99
CA ILE A 445 17.54 7.98 4.76
C ILE A 445 17.91 9.42 5.10
N SER A 446 17.99 10.28 4.09
CA SER A 446 18.37 11.69 4.28
C SER A 446 17.55 12.61 3.36
N ASN A 447 17.25 13.81 3.85
CA ASN A 447 16.63 14.87 3.05
C ASN A 447 17.72 15.66 2.30
N ILE A 448 17.38 16.28 1.18
CA ILE A 448 18.28 17.14 0.39
C ILE A 448 18.92 18.27 1.21
N ASN A 449 18.25 18.71 2.28
CA ASN A 449 18.74 19.78 3.15
C ASN A 449 19.79 19.32 4.15
N ILE A 450 20.04 18.01 4.29
CA ILE A 450 21.01 17.46 5.22
C ILE A 450 22.36 17.35 4.52
N THR A 451 23.32 18.12 5.01
CA THR A 451 24.66 18.26 4.42
C THR A 451 25.69 17.37 5.09
N LYS A 452 25.43 16.93 6.33
CA LYS A 452 26.37 16.11 7.11
C LYS A 452 26.01 14.63 7.22
N SER A 453 25.07 14.12 6.44
CA SER A 453 24.78 12.68 6.44
C SER A 453 25.94 11.87 5.85
N LEU A 454 26.01 10.58 6.22
CA LEU A 454 27.05 9.63 5.81
C LEU A 454 27.28 9.63 4.29
N ASP A 455 26.21 9.76 3.49
CA ASP A 455 26.25 9.74 2.03
C ASP A 455 26.81 11.01 1.37
N LYS A 456 27.01 12.10 2.13
CA LYS A 456 27.49 13.40 1.61
C LYS A 456 29.01 13.56 1.66
N ASP A 457 29.72 12.49 1.98
CA ASP A 457 31.17 12.47 2.07
C ASP A 457 31.75 11.46 1.09
N ASP A 458 32.53 11.96 0.13
CA ASP A 458 33.07 11.15 -0.96
C ASP A 458 34.05 10.08 -0.45
N GLU A 459 34.74 10.32 0.68
CA GLU A 459 35.65 9.34 1.27
C GLU A 459 34.88 8.24 2.01
N ASN A 460 33.84 8.60 2.77
CA ASN A 460 32.92 7.61 3.36
C ASN A 460 32.27 6.74 2.28
N MET A 461 31.88 7.33 1.14
CA MET A 461 31.30 6.58 0.02
C MET A 461 32.29 5.59 -0.60
N LYS A 462 33.57 5.95 -0.74
CA LYS A 462 34.62 5.02 -1.19
C LYS A 462 34.79 3.85 -0.23
N ILE A 463 34.83 4.12 1.08
CA ILE A 463 34.90 3.09 2.12
C ILE A 463 33.73 2.12 2.01
N ILE A 464 32.50 2.65 1.85
CA ILE A 464 31.30 1.82 1.67
C ILE A 464 31.43 0.96 0.40
N GLU A 465 31.85 1.52 -0.74
CA GLU A 465 32.05 0.77 -1.98
C GLU A 465 33.10 -0.36 -1.84
N GLU A 466 34.19 -0.11 -1.12
CA GLU A 466 35.20 -1.12 -0.81
C GLU A 466 34.60 -2.24 0.04
N HIS A 467 33.85 -1.90 1.08
CA HIS A 467 33.16 -2.86 1.93
C HIS A 467 32.05 -3.64 1.22
N ILE A 468 31.44 -3.06 0.17
CA ILE A 468 30.54 -3.79 -0.75
C ILE A 468 31.33 -4.83 -1.54
N LYS A 469 32.48 -4.46 -2.12
CA LYS A 469 33.34 -5.39 -2.89
C LYS A 469 33.86 -6.54 -2.02
N LEU A 470 34.15 -6.26 -0.74
CA LEU A 470 34.55 -7.26 0.25
C LEU A 470 33.39 -8.15 0.74
N GLY A 471 32.14 -7.84 0.35
CA GLY A 471 30.95 -8.59 0.74
C GLY A 471 30.48 -8.34 2.18
N ILE A 472 31.05 -7.35 2.86
CA ILE A 472 30.64 -6.93 4.21
C ILE A 472 29.32 -6.16 4.13
N ILE A 473 29.18 -5.25 3.17
CA ILE A 473 27.91 -4.59 2.88
C ILE A 473 27.25 -5.29 1.69
N LYS A 474 26.17 -6.04 1.94
CA LYS A 474 25.43 -6.75 0.87
C LYS A 474 24.70 -5.79 -0.05
N ARG A 475 24.13 -4.74 0.52
CA ARG A 475 23.30 -3.77 -0.17
C ARG A 475 23.47 -2.43 0.50
N PHE A 476 23.80 -1.43 -0.30
CA PHE A 476 23.74 -0.04 0.10
C PHE A 476 22.64 0.67 -0.69
N LYS A 477 21.80 1.46 -0.01
CA LYS A 477 20.76 2.27 -0.65
C LYS A 477 20.70 3.64 0.02
N ILE A 478 20.65 4.68 -0.79
CA ILE A 478 20.28 6.02 -0.34
C ILE A 478 18.82 6.24 -0.73
N THR A 479 18.01 6.75 0.19
CA THR A 479 16.61 7.09 -0.04
C THR A 479 16.30 8.43 0.58
N SER A 480 15.39 9.19 -0.03
CA SER A 480 14.79 10.35 0.62
C SER A 480 13.45 9.99 1.26
N TYR A 481 12.95 10.88 2.12
CA TYR A 481 11.57 10.82 2.61
C TYR A 481 10.53 10.89 1.49
N ASP A 482 10.91 11.43 0.33
CA ASP A 482 10.04 11.54 -0.85
C ASP A 482 10.00 10.23 -1.66
N ASP A 483 10.92 9.29 -1.43
CA ASP A 483 11.05 8.00 -2.16
C ASP A 483 10.46 6.80 -1.40
N VAL A 484 10.07 6.96 -0.14
CA VAL A 484 9.40 5.88 0.61
C VAL A 484 7.95 5.90 0.16
N ASP A 485 7.47 4.80 -0.46
CA ASP A 485 6.10 4.59 -0.95
C ASP A 485 5.03 4.81 0.13
N PHE A 486 4.82 6.07 0.45
CA PHE A 486 3.72 6.59 1.22
C PHE A 486 3.11 7.63 0.31
N ASP A 487 2.20 7.18 -0.55
CA ASP A 487 1.39 8.13 -1.30
C ASP A 487 0.63 8.98 -0.26
N PRO A 488 0.91 10.30 -0.18
CA PRO A 488 0.19 11.19 0.72
C PRO A 488 -1.31 11.25 0.40
N TYR A 489 -1.72 10.63 -0.72
CA TYR A 489 -3.02 10.69 -1.36
C TYR A 489 -3.66 9.31 -1.68
N LEU A 490 -3.13 8.16 -1.19
CA LEU A 490 -3.76 6.82 -1.44
C LEU A 490 -4.92 6.45 -0.52
#